data_AF-A0A7X1Z7W6-F1
#
_entry.id   AF-A0A7X1Z7W6-F1
#
_cell.length_a   1.000
_cell.length_b   1.000
_cell.length_c   1.000
_cell.angle_alpha   90.00
_cell.angle_beta   90.00
_cell.angle_gamma   90.00
#
_symmetry.space_group_name_H-M   'P 1'
#
loop_
_entity.id
_entity.type
_entity.pdbx_description
1 polymer ?
#
loop_
_entity_poly.entity_id
_entity_poly.type
_entity_poly.pdbx_seq_one_letter_code
_entity_poly.pdbx_strand_id
1 'polypeptide(L)'
;MRTKHIENIEQEHPHTTETSHSPAIESAILKLVVDSYIHGAQTCQLHDGKVLGVSIHQGEADNIHLFIDDCHKLTVEVKNGNSRLSILTNNQPEDIDYVLPFTKCLGLSHVAVMKSFDEE
;
A
#
# COMPACT_ATOMS: atom_id res chain seq x y z
N MET A 1 48.93 -17.53 7.26
CA MET A 1 47.50 -17.27 7.03
C MET A 1 47.19 -15.86 7.50
N ARG A 2 46.82 -14.95 6.59
CA ARG A 2 46.47 -13.55 6.91
C ARG A 2 44.95 -13.43 6.90
N THR A 3 44.37 -13.15 8.05
CA THR A 3 42.96 -12.78 8.22
C THR A 3 42.72 -11.45 7.49
N LYS A 4 41.82 -11.45 6.51
CA LYS A 4 41.34 -10.21 5.88
C LYS A 4 40.22 -9.66 6.75
N HIS A 5 40.52 -8.60 7.49
CA HIS A 5 39.51 -7.77 8.14
C HIS A 5 38.80 -7.00 7.02
N ILE A 6 37.51 -7.26 6.82
CA ILE A 6 36.66 -6.42 5.97
C ILE A 6 36.08 -5.38 6.90
N GLU A 7 36.49 -4.13 6.73
CA GLU A 7 35.83 -2.99 7.34
C GLU A 7 34.47 -2.82 6.64
N ASN A 8 33.39 -2.98 7.40
CA ASN A 8 32.06 -2.55 6.98
C ASN A 8 32.09 -1.03 6.94
N ILE A 9 32.30 -0.46 5.76
CA ILE A 9 31.97 0.93 5.50
C ILE A 9 30.45 0.96 5.42
N GLU A 10 29.80 1.39 6.50
CA GLU A 10 28.42 1.86 6.47
C GLU A 10 28.40 3.09 5.56
N GLN A 11 28.27 2.86 4.24
CA GLN A 11 27.82 3.91 3.35
C GLN A 11 26.36 4.18 3.74
N GLU A 12 26.15 5.28 4.45
CA GLU A 12 24.83 5.90 4.58
C GLU A 12 24.31 6.17 3.16
N HIS A 13 23.52 5.23 2.65
CA HIS A 13 22.66 5.48 1.51
C HIS A 13 21.72 6.63 1.88
N PRO A 14 21.51 7.63 1.00
CA PRO A 14 20.58 8.71 1.27
C PRO A 14 19.21 8.09 1.47
N HIS A 15 18.79 8.01 2.73
CA HIS A 15 17.53 7.42 3.14
C HIS A 15 16.44 8.28 2.49
N THR A 16 15.82 7.73 1.45
CA THR A 16 14.44 8.05 1.09
C THR A 16 13.67 8.14 2.39
N THR A 17 13.07 9.30 2.62
CA THR A 17 12.27 9.64 3.80
C THR A 17 11.30 8.49 4.07
N GLU A 18 11.64 7.60 5.01
CA GLU A 18 10.78 6.48 5.40
C GLU A 18 9.62 7.10 6.17
N THR A 19 8.49 7.28 5.49
CA THR A 19 7.24 7.61 6.15
C THR A 19 6.92 6.48 7.13
N SER A 20 6.67 6.88 8.38
CA SER A 20 6.56 6.05 9.59
C SER A 20 5.32 5.15 9.58
N HIS A 21 5.18 4.24 8.62
CA HIS A 21 4.16 3.20 8.69
C HIS A 21 4.67 2.03 9.52
N SER A 22 3.81 1.51 10.40
CA SER A 22 4.15 0.33 11.19
C SER A 22 4.40 -0.86 10.26
N PRO A 23 5.55 -1.57 10.36
CA PRO A 23 5.82 -2.77 9.56
C PRO A 23 4.75 -3.86 9.68
N ALA A 24 4.02 -3.86 10.79
CA ALA A 24 2.88 -4.76 11.00
C ALA A 24 1.70 -4.41 10.08
N ILE A 25 1.41 -3.11 9.88
CA ILE A 25 0.36 -2.65 8.96
C ILE A 25 0.75 -2.95 7.53
N GLU A 26 2.00 -2.65 7.13
CA GLU A 26 2.49 -2.97 5.79
C GLU A 26 2.35 -4.48 5.48
N SER A 27 2.77 -5.33 6.41
CA SER A 27 2.68 -6.78 6.26
C SER A 27 1.23 -7.28 6.19
N ALA A 28 0.34 -6.72 7.00
CA ALA A 28 -1.08 -7.07 7.00
C ALA A 28 -1.75 -6.70 5.68
N ILE A 29 -1.44 -5.51 5.14
CA ILE A 29 -1.98 -5.04 3.87
C ILE A 29 -1.44 -5.85 2.71
N LEU A 30 -0.13 -6.12 2.68
CA LEU A 30 0.47 -6.97 1.65
C LEU A 30 -0.20 -8.36 1.63
N LYS A 31 -0.35 -8.98 2.80
CA LYS A 31 -1.06 -10.27 2.93
C LYS A 31 -2.49 -10.16 2.42
N LEU A 32 -3.23 -9.12 2.82
CA LEU A 32 -4.61 -8.91 2.40
C LEU A 32 -4.74 -8.77 0.87
N VAL A 33 -3.85 -8.00 0.23
CA VAL A 33 -3.81 -7.83 -1.23
C VAL A 33 -3.53 -9.17 -1.92
N VAL A 34 -2.52 -9.92 -1.46
CA VAL A 34 -2.17 -11.24 -2.01
C VAL A 34 -3.34 -12.23 -1.85
N ASP A 35 -3.93 -12.30 -0.66
CA ASP A 35 -5.07 -13.18 -0.40
C ASP A 35 -6.25 -12.81 -1.29
N SER A 36 -6.45 -11.51 -1.57
CA SER A 36 -7.54 -11.04 -2.42
C SER A 36 -7.34 -11.39 -3.89
N TYR A 37 -6.10 -11.39 -4.37
CA TYR A 37 -5.78 -11.84 -5.72
C TYR A 37 -6.06 -13.34 -5.92
N ILE A 38 -5.96 -14.14 -4.86
CA ILE A 38 -6.16 -15.60 -4.92
C ILE A 38 -7.64 -15.96 -4.68
N HIS A 39 -8.29 -15.29 -3.73
CA HIS A 39 -9.60 -15.71 -3.20
C HIS A 39 -10.74 -14.72 -3.48
N GLY A 40 -10.48 -13.61 -4.17
CA GLY A 40 -11.48 -12.56 -4.43
C GLY A 40 -11.58 -11.57 -3.27
N ALA A 41 -12.77 -11.08 -2.93
CA ALA A 41 -12.92 -10.10 -1.86
C ALA A 41 -12.50 -10.67 -0.49
N GLN A 42 -11.60 -9.98 0.21
CA GLN A 42 -11.13 -10.36 1.55
C GLN A 42 -11.19 -9.16 2.50
N THR A 43 -11.25 -9.46 3.80
CA THR A 43 -11.16 -8.45 4.87
C THR A 43 -10.20 -8.91 5.96
N CYS A 44 -9.64 -7.97 6.70
CA CYS A 44 -8.93 -8.23 7.93
C CYS A 44 -9.19 -7.12 8.95
N GLN A 45 -9.12 -7.47 10.23
CA GLN A 45 -9.13 -6.48 11.31
C GLN A 45 -7.70 -6.24 11.78
N LEU A 46 -7.32 -4.97 11.87
CA LEU A 46 -6.03 -4.53 12.37
C LEU A 46 -6.02 -4.41 13.90
N HIS A 47 -4.83 -4.26 14.47
CA HIS A 47 -4.63 -4.19 15.92
C HIS A 47 -5.20 -2.92 16.57
N ASP A 48 -5.35 -1.85 15.79
CA ASP A 48 -6.01 -0.60 16.18
C ASP A 48 -7.55 -0.68 16.11
N GLY A 49 -8.08 -1.83 15.67
CA GLY A 49 -9.51 -2.08 15.55
C GLY A 49 -10.11 -1.75 14.18
N LYS A 50 -9.36 -1.09 13.28
CA LYS A 50 -9.80 -0.77 11.92
C LYS A 50 -10.03 -2.04 11.11
N VAL A 51 -11.07 -2.03 10.29
CA VAL A 51 -11.36 -3.13 9.35
C VAL A 51 -10.94 -2.72 7.95
N LEU A 52 -9.99 -3.46 7.37
CA LEU A 52 -9.59 -3.27 5.98
C LEU A 52 -10.26 -4.31 5.09
N GLY A 53 -10.71 -3.87 3.92
CA GLY A 53 -11.25 -4.74 2.87
C GLY A 53 -10.55 -4.49 1.56
N VAL A 54 -10.25 -5.56 0.82
CA VAL A 54 -9.77 -5.48 -0.56
C VAL A 54 -10.67 -6.34 -1.44
N SER A 55 -11.13 -5.78 -2.56
CA SER A 55 -11.87 -6.51 -3.59
C SER A 55 -11.17 -6.35 -4.92
N ILE A 56 -10.98 -7.45 -5.63
CA ILE A 56 -10.29 -7.47 -6.93
C ILE A 56 -11.23 -8.01 -7.99
N HIS A 57 -11.53 -7.18 -8.98
CA HIS A 57 -12.28 -7.57 -10.17
C HIS A 57 -11.29 -7.73 -11.33
N GLN A 58 -10.95 -8.99 -11.64
CA GLN A 58 -10.02 -9.33 -12.71
C GLN A 58 -10.69 -9.25 -14.08
N GLY A 59 -9.97 -8.74 -15.09
CA GLY A 59 -10.50 -8.54 -16.44
C GLY A 59 -9.44 -8.05 -17.43
N GLU A 60 -9.86 -7.27 -18.45
CA GLU A 60 -8.91 -6.59 -19.35
C GLU A 60 -8.02 -5.57 -18.61
N ALA A 61 -8.53 -5.04 -17.51
CA ALA A 61 -7.81 -4.30 -16.49
C ALA A 61 -8.31 -4.79 -15.14
N ASP A 62 -7.39 -5.03 -14.22
CA ASP A 62 -7.76 -5.42 -12.86
C ASP A 62 -8.17 -4.18 -12.09
N ASN A 63 -9.34 -4.22 -11.45
CA ASN A 63 -9.81 -3.15 -10.58
C ASN A 63 -9.69 -3.61 -9.13
N ILE A 64 -8.79 -2.98 -8.39
CA ILE A 64 -8.50 -3.30 -6.98
C ILE A 64 -9.08 -2.17 -6.13
N HIS A 65 -10.07 -2.50 -5.30
CA HIS A 65 -10.76 -1.57 -4.43
C HIS A 65 -10.25 -1.71 -3.00
N LEU A 66 -10.00 -0.59 -2.34
CA LEU A 66 -9.66 -0.53 -0.91
C LEU A 66 -10.85 0.01 -0.11
N PHE A 67 -11.21 -0.71 0.93
CA PHE A 67 -12.22 -0.33 1.92
C PHE A 67 -11.57 -0.19 3.29
N ILE A 68 -11.97 0.83 4.04
CA ILE A 68 -11.59 1.05 5.44
C ILE A 68 -12.88 1.29 6.21
N ASP A 69 -13.15 0.48 7.23
CA ASP A 69 -14.39 0.50 8.03
C ASP A 69 -15.65 0.54 7.13
N ASP A 70 -15.70 -0.40 6.18
CA ASP A 70 -16.76 -0.56 5.16
C ASP A 70 -16.95 0.64 4.20
N CYS A 71 -16.12 1.68 4.32
CA CYS A 71 -16.13 2.81 3.39
C CYS A 71 -15.16 2.56 2.24
N HIS A 72 -15.64 2.65 1.00
CA HIS A 72 -14.79 2.60 -0.19
C HIS A 72 -13.93 3.87 -0.25
N LYS A 73 -12.60 3.72 -0.25
CA LYS A 73 -11.65 4.84 -0.20
C LYS A 73 -11.02 5.16 -1.54
N LEU A 74 -10.62 4.13 -2.27
CA LEU A 74 -9.97 4.29 -3.57
C LEU A 74 -10.08 3.03 -4.41
N THR A 75 -9.88 3.22 -5.70
CA THR A 75 -9.73 2.16 -6.69
C THR A 75 -8.39 2.34 -7.40
N VAL A 76 -7.67 1.24 -7.58
CA VAL A 76 -6.50 1.17 -8.46
C VAL A 76 -6.83 0.28 -9.63
N GLU A 77 -6.71 0.83 -10.83
CA GLU A 77 -6.80 0.08 -12.08
C GLU A 77 -5.39 -0.34 -12.50
N VAL A 78 -5.17 -1.65 -12.71
CA VAL A 78 -3.90 -2.20 -13.19
C VAL A 78 -4.10 -2.77 -14.58
N LYS A 79 -3.38 -2.22 -15.57
CA LYS A 79 -3.43 -2.65 -16.96
C LYS A 79 -2.04 -2.66 -17.58
N ASN A 80 -1.62 -3.81 -18.12
CA ASN A 80 -0.32 -3.97 -18.80
C ASN A 80 0.87 -3.48 -17.96
N GLY A 81 0.86 -3.75 -16.65
CA GLY A 81 1.91 -3.33 -15.71
C GLY A 81 1.87 -1.84 -15.33
N ASN A 82 0.86 -1.09 -15.77
CA ASN A 82 0.64 0.30 -15.36
C ASN A 82 -0.51 0.38 -14.37
N SER A 83 -0.34 1.20 -13.33
CA SER A 83 -1.33 1.42 -12.28
C SER A 83 -1.87 2.85 -12.35
N ARG A 84 -3.20 2.99 -12.32
CA ARG A 84 -3.89 4.28 -12.26
C ARG A 84 -4.75 4.35 -11.00
N LEU A 85 -4.54 5.39 -10.21
CA LEU A 85 -5.27 5.64 -8.96
C LEU A 85 -6.52 6.48 -9.21
N SER A 86 -7.60 6.16 -8.52
CA SER A 86 -8.81 6.97 -8.41
C SER A 86 -9.23 7.03 -6.94
N ILE A 87 -9.14 8.22 -6.35
CA ILE A 87 -9.46 8.46 -4.94
C ILE A 87 -10.91 8.97 -4.83
N LEU A 88 -11.62 8.56 -3.78
CA LEU A 88 -12.98 9.00 -3.50
C LEU A 88 -13.01 10.12 -2.46
N THR A 89 -13.97 11.05 -2.63
CA THR A 89 -14.20 12.22 -1.77
C THR A 89 -14.82 11.86 -0.43
N ASN A 90 -14.05 11.23 0.46
CA ASN A 90 -14.32 11.13 1.90
C ASN A 90 -13.15 10.49 2.68
N ASN A 91 -11.92 10.83 2.32
CA ASN A 91 -10.76 10.30 3.01
C ASN A 91 -10.48 11.09 4.27
N GLN A 92 -10.31 10.38 5.39
CA GLN A 92 -9.84 11.00 6.62
C GLN A 92 -8.31 11.04 6.58
N PRO A 93 -7.66 12.06 7.16
CA PRO A 93 -6.20 12.13 7.19
C PRO A 93 -5.55 10.89 7.81
N GLU A 94 -6.22 10.24 8.77
CA GLU A 94 -5.80 8.98 9.40
C GLU A 94 -5.78 7.78 8.43
N ASP A 95 -6.54 7.83 7.34
CA ASP A 95 -6.60 6.72 6.39
C ASP A 95 -5.29 6.58 5.59
N ILE A 96 -4.45 7.62 5.58
CA ILE A 96 -3.21 7.66 4.81
C ILE A 96 -2.25 6.53 5.20
N ASP A 97 -2.28 6.12 6.47
CA ASP A 97 -1.44 5.04 7.01
C ASP A 97 -1.79 3.66 6.44
N TYR A 98 -2.97 3.51 5.85
CA TYR A 98 -3.39 2.28 5.16
C TYR A 98 -3.33 2.45 3.64
N VAL A 99 -3.61 3.66 3.14
CA VAL A 99 -3.60 3.98 1.72
C VAL A 99 -2.20 3.90 1.12
N LEU A 100 -1.18 4.43 1.80
CA LEU A 100 0.19 4.41 1.30
C LEU A 100 0.76 2.99 1.15
N PRO A 101 0.74 2.12 2.17
CA PRO A 101 1.19 0.74 2.00
C PRO A 101 0.36 -0.05 0.98
N PHE A 102 -0.95 0.19 0.89
CA PHE A 102 -1.79 -0.45 -0.13
C PHE A 102 -1.36 -0.05 -1.56
N THR A 103 -1.23 1.24 -1.81
CA THR A 103 -0.86 1.76 -3.15
C THR A 103 0.59 1.40 -3.52
N LYS A 104 1.49 1.31 -2.53
CA LYS A 104 2.86 0.79 -2.69
C LYS A 104 2.88 -0.65 -3.20
N CYS A 105 1.98 -1.52 -2.72
CA CYS A 105 1.86 -2.91 -3.22
C CYS A 105 1.53 -2.97 -4.72
N LEU A 106 0.93 -1.91 -5.26
CA LEU A 106 0.47 -1.80 -6.64
C LEU A 106 1.41 -0.93 -7.50
N GLY A 107 2.61 -0.62 -6.99
CA GLY A 107 3.64 0.10 -7.74
C GLY A 107 3.37 1.61 -7.91
N LEU A 108 2.44 2.18 -7.16
CA LEU A 108 2.19 3.62 -7.17
C LEU A 108 3.24 4.35 -6.32
N SER A 109 3.70 5.51 -6.81
CA SER A 109 4.67 6.32 -6.08
C SER A 109 4.00 7.06 -4.92
N HIS A 110 4.66 7.08 -3.76
CA HIS A 110 4.23 7.83 -2.58
C HIS A 110 3.90 9.30 -2.90
N VAL A 111 4.77 9.98 -3.66
CA VAL A 111 4.59 11.39 -4.03
C VAL A 111 3.32 11.61 -4.86
N ALA A 112 3.01 10.71 -5.79
CA ALA A 112 1.79 10.84 -6.60
C ALA A 112 0.53 10.62 -5.76
N VAL A 113 0.55 9.64 -4.85
CA VAL A 113 -0.58 9.34 -3.97
C VAL A 113 -0.87 10.50 -3.03
N MET A 114 0.17 11.05 -2.38
CA MET A 114 0.03 12.21 -1.49
C MET A 114 -0.56 13.43 -2.22
N LYS A 115 -0.09 13.74 -3.43
CA LYS A 115 -0.67 14.84 -4.22
C LYS A 115 -2.16 14.65 -4.49
N SER A 116 -2.58 13.44 -4.85
CA SER A 116 -3.99 13.13 -5.07
C SER A 116 -4.82 13.14 -3.77
N PHE A 117 -4.18 12.97 -2.62
CA PHE A 117 -4.82 13.03 -1.30
C PHE A 117 -4.93 14.47 -0.76
N ASP A 118 -3.99 15.35 -1.12
CA ASP A 118 -3.93 16.76 -0.70
C ASP A 118 -4.73 17.71 -1.62
N GLU A 119 -5.10 17.28 -2.84
CA GLU A 119 -5.87 18.07 -3.81
C GLU A 119 -7.39 18.12 -3.52
N GLU A 120 -7.83 17.67 -2.34
CA GLU A 120 -9.20 17.81 -1.80
C GLU A 120 -9.35 18.96 -0.79
#